data_AF-A0A5B9QP74-F1
#
_entry.id   AF-A0A5B9QP74-F1
#
_cell.length_a   1.000
_cell.length_b   1.000
_cell.length_c   1.000
_cell.angle_alpha   90.00
_cell.angle_beta   90.00
_cell.angle_gamma   90.00
#
_symmetry.space_group_name_H-M   'P 1'
#
loop_
_entity.id
_entity.type
_entity.pdbx_description
1 polymer ?
#
loop_
_entity_poly.entity_id
_entity_poly.type
_entity_poly.pdbx_seq_one_letter_code
_entity_poly.pdbx_strand_id
1 'polypeptide(L)'
;MNDRIYIQKLLTTIVMATMVFMSTNTQGQGTESQEAIINAYSENVQVRYARAILRLTEVELQIALTGNEKIANLYSARTVERLRNSVAYAQEMLRYETDRGANDSHKLHLQEVMGALALAESDLAAAVAANEQTPGSVNDLEIMRLRAATEVARLALEKARDPDVTESPMDHLQWQLDRMRFELTRLYVLLDKVSTRN
;
A
#
# COMPACT_ATOMS: atom_id res chain seq x y z
N MET A 1 -41.65 52.79 57.40
CA MET A 1 -42.10 52.45 56.04
C MET A 1 -40.98 51.69 55.35
N ASN A 2 -41.00 50.39 55.13
CA ASN A 2 -41.76 49.23 55.60
C ASN A 2 -40.75 48.10 55.33
N ASP A 3 -40.33 47.33 56.33
CA ASP A 3 -40.96 46.05 56.66
C ASP A 3 -40.99 45.13 55.42
N ARG A 4 -40.19 44.07 55.30
CA ARG A 4 -39.98 42.97 56.25
C ARG A 4 -38.75 42.16 55.80
N ILE A 5 -37.77 41.88 56.66
CA ILE A 5 -37.82 40.91 57.77
C ILE A 5 -37.78 39.48 57.21
N TYR A 6 -36.63 38.82 57.39
CA TYR A 6 -36.45 37.62 58.23
C TYR A 6 -37.48 36.52 57.90
N ILE A 7 -37.06 35.31 57.55
CA ILE A 7 -36.71 34.33 58.58
C ILE A 7 -35.74 33.31 58.00
N GLN A 8 -34.53 33.39 58.55
CA GLN A 8 -33.64 32.27 58.77
C GLN A 8 -34.29 31.34 59.81
N LYS A 9 -34.14 30.03 59.60
CA LYS A 9 -34.23 28.93 60.58
C LYS A 9 -35.58 28.23 60.80
N LEU A 10 -35.42 26.90 60.72
CA LEU A 10 -35.96 25.85 61.59
C LEU A 10 -37.22 25.08 61.13
N LEU A 11 -37.01 23.77 61.10
CA LEU A 11 -37.91 22.63 61.40
C LEU A 11 -38.44 21.84 60.19
N THR A 12 -37.84 20.66 59.91
CA THR A 12 -38.31 19.29 60.30
C THR A 12 -39.48 18.83 59.41
N THR A 13 -39.42 17.76 58.61
CA THR A 13 -39.53 16.33 59.02
C THR A 13 -39.55 15.49 57.73
N ILE A 14 -38.56 14.63 57.46
CA ILE A 14 -38.59 13.14 57.42
C ILE A 14 -39.87 12.51 56.82
N VAL A 15 -39.73 11.69 55.76
CA VAL A 15 -40.19 10.27 55.58
C VAL A 15 -39.76 9.83 54.16
N MET A 16 -38.67 9.04 54.04
CA MET A 16 -38.66 7.62 53.67
C MET A 16 -39.47 7.21 52.42
N ALA A 17 -38.77 6.95 51.32
CA ALA A 17 -39.16 5.92 50.35
C ALA A 17 -37.91 5.31 49.72
N THR A 18 -37.49 4.21 50.31
CA THR A 18 -36.48 3.25 49.85
C THR A 18 -36.92 2.65 48.51
N MET A 19 -36.26 3.02 47.40
CA MET A 19 -36.25 2.21 46.18
C MET A 19 -34.93 1.47 46.09
N VAL A 20 -34.97 0.22 46.53
CA VAL A 20 -33.96 -0.80 46.27
C VAL A 20 -34.02 -1.10 44.77
N PHE A 21 -33.10 -0.51 43.99
CA PHE A 21 -32.81 -1.02 42.66
C PHE A 21 -31.85 -2.20 42.81
N MET A 22 -32.39 -3.40 42.58
CA MET A 22 -31.58 -4.60 42.38
C MET A 22 -30.72 -4.41 41.14
N SER A 23 -29.42 -4.23 41.36
CA SER A 23 -28.37 -4.33 40.35
C SER A 23 -28.20 -5.79 39.95
N THR A 24 -28.89 -6.21 38.89
CA THR A 24 -28.47 -7.40 38.13
C THR A 24 -27.18 -7.05 37.42
N ASN A 25 -26.10 -7.68 37.88
CA ASN A 25 -24.74 -7.55 37.43
C ASN A 25 -24.60 -8.14 36.01
N THR A 26 -24.90 -7.34 34.98
CA THR A 26 -24.57 -7.66 33.58
C THR A 26 -23.22 -7.03 33.24
N GLN A 27 -22.16 -7.51 33.92
CA GLN A 27 -20.78 -7.24 33.53
C GLN A 27 -20.39 -8.22 32.42
N GLY A 28 -19.93 -7.71 31.28
CA GLY A 28 -19.01 -8.48 30.43
C GLY A 28 -19.29 -8.58 28.92
N GLN A 29 -20.09 -7.72 28.29
CA GLN A 29 -20.20 -7.74 26.80
C GLN A 29 -20.21 -6.36 26.12
N GLY A 30 -19.99 -5.25 26.85
CA GLY A 30 -19.99 -3.90 26.28
C GLY A 30 -18.61 -3.30 25.98
N THR A 31 -17.56 -3.76 26.67
CA THR A 31 -16.22 -3.13 26.61
C THR A 31 -15.38 -3.63 25.44
N GLU A 32 -15.47 -4.90 25.05
CA GLU A 32 -14.67 -5.43 23.92
C GLU A 32 -15.05 -4.77 22.59
N SER A 33 -16.33 -4.45 22.38
CA SER A 33 -16.78 -3.75 21.17
C SER A 33 -16.41 -2.27 21.17
N GLN A 34 -16.42 -1.59 22.33
CA GLN A 34 -16.04 -0.18 22.42
C GLN A 34 -14.52 0.04 22.44
N GLU A 35 -13.73 -0.83 23.08
CA GLU A 35 -12.26 -0.81 22.99
C GLU A 35 -11.77 -1.21 21.60
N ALA A 36 -12.41 -2.16 20.91
CA ALA A 36 -12.06 -2.48 19.52
C ALA A 36 -12.40 -1.33 18.56
N ILE A 37 -13.52 -0.63 18.78
CA ILE A 37 -13.89 0.56 17.98
C ILE A 37 -12.93 1.73 18.28
N ILE A 38 -12.57 1.98 19.55
CA ILE A 38 -11.61 3.03 19.93
C ILE A 38 -10.19 2.68 19.44
N ASN A 39 -9.76 1.42 19.51
CA ASN A 39 -8.48 0.99 18.94
C ASN A 39 -8.47 1.12 17.41
N ALA A 40 -9.56 0.75 16.72
CA ALA A 40 -9.71 0.92 15.27
C ALA A 40 -9.74 2.40 14.84
N TYR A 41 -10.20 3.31 15.71
CA TYR A 41 -10.12 4.76 15.52
C TYR A 41 -8.79 5.39 15.94
N SER A 42 -7.99 4.70 16.77
CA SER A 42 -6.63 5.11 17.16
C SER A 42 -5.53 4.62 16.20
N GLU A 43 -5.89 3.72 15.28
CA GLU A 43 -4.96 3.24 14.27
C GLU A 43 -4.60 4.37 13.30
N ASN A 44 -3.29 4.56 13.12
CA ASN A 44 -2.76 5.61 12.27
C ASN A 44 -3.35 5.49 10.85
N VAL A 45 -3.78 6.62 10.25
CA VAL A 45 -4.38 6.63 8.91
C VAL A 45 -3.48 5.96 7.87
N GLN A 46 -2.16 6.11 8.04
CA GLN A 46 -1.13 5.52 7.20
C GLN A 46 -1.11 3.99 7.30
N VAL A 47 -1.23 3.42 8.50
CA VAL A 47 -1.33 1.96 8.70
C VAL A 47 -2.60 1.42 8.04
N ARG A 48 -3.72 2.12 8.23
CA ARG A 48 -4.99 1.75 7.59
C ARG A 48 -4.90 1.79 6.06
N TYR A 49 -4.24 2.82 5.52
CA TYR A 49 -3.99 2.96 4.09
C TYR A 49 -3.09 1.84 3.55
N ALA A 50 -1.95 1.58 4.19
CA ALA A 50 -1.02 0.51 3.79
C ALA A 50 -1.70 -0.87 3.81
N ARG A 51 -2.53 -1.14 4.83
CA ARG A 51 -3.34 -2.37 4.89
C ARG A 51 -4.35 -2.45 3.74
N ALA A 52 -4.99 -1.35 3.38
CA ALA A 52 -5.94 -1.31 2.27
C ALA A 52 -5.25 -1.58 0.93
N ILE A 53 -4.05 -1.01 0.71
CA ILE A 53 -3.23 -1.29 -0.47
C ILE A 53 -2.83 -2.76 -0.53
N LEU A 54 -2.34 -3.34 0.58
CA LEU A 54 -2.00 -4.76 0.64
C LEU A 54 -3.20 -5.64 0.27
N ARG A 55 -4.37 -5.37 0.86
CA ARG A 55 -5.58 -6.13 0.55
C ARG A 55 -5.98 -6.01 -0.93
N LEU A 56 -5.84 -4.83 -1.53
CA LEU A 56 -6.15 -4.63 -2.95
C LEU A 56 -5.22 -5.47 -3.83
N THR A 57 -3.91 -5.37 -3.62
CA THR A 57 -2.93 -6.08 -4.46
C THR A 57 -3.01 -7.60 -4.29
N GLU A 58 -3.32 -8.09 -3.08
CA GLU A 58 -3.61 -9.52 -2.83
C GLU A 58 -4.84 -9.99 -3.60
N VAL A 59 -5.92 -9.20 -3.62
CA VAL A 59 -7.14 -9.53 -4.38
C VAL A 59 -6.84 -9.54 -5.89
N GLU A 60 -6.10 -8.56 -6.40
CA GLU A 60 -5.71 -8.53 -7.82
C GLU A 60 -4.84 -9.73 -8.22
N LEU A 61 -3.86 -10.10 -7.39
CA LEU A 61 -3.05 -11.31 -7.58
C LEU A 61 -3.93 -12.57 -7.58
N GLN A 62 -4.85 -12.69 -6.62
CA GLN A 62 -5.75 -13.85 -6.52
C GLN A 62 -6.68 -13.94 -7.74
N ILE A 63 -7.19 -12.81 -8.24
CA ILE A 63 -7.98 -12.75 -9.48
C ILE A 63 -7.15 -13.28 -10.65
N ALA A 64 -5.90 -12.85 -10.78
CA ALA A 64 -5.03 -13.29 -11.86
C ALA A 64 -4.71 -14.80 -11.80
N LEU A 65 -4.40 -15.31 -10.61
CA LEU A 65 -4.10 -16.73 -10.37
C LEU A 65 -5.34 -17.60 -10.64
N THR A 66 -6.49 -17.26 -10.04
CA THR A 66 -7.76 -17.99 -10.25
C THR A 66 -8.22 -17.92 -11.71
N GLY A 67 -7.95 -16.80 -12.38
CA GLY A 67 -8.18 -16.64 -13.81
C GLY A 67 -7.36 -17.62 -14.64
N ASN A 68 -6.07 -17.76 -14.33
CA ASN A 68 -5.15 -18.68 -15.00
C ASN A 68 -5.45 -20.16 -14.74
N GLU A 69 -6.03 -20.50 -13.58
CA GLU A 69 -6.52 -21.85 -13.30
C GLU A 69 -7.69 -22.24 -14.21
N LYS A 70 -8.59 -21.30 -14.51
CA LYS A 70 -9.78 -21.54 -15.33
C LYS A 70 -9.49 -21.46 -16.82
N ILE A 71 -8.65 -20.52 -17.22
CA ILE A 71 -8.29 -20.26 -18.61
C ILE A 71 -6.77 -20.11 -18.64
N ALA A 72 -6.08 -21.11 -19.20
CA ALA A 72 -4.63 -21.11 -19.27
C ALA A 72 -4.11 -19.82 -19.93
N ASN A 73 -3.20 -19.13 -19.25
CA ASN A 73 -2.59 -17.87 -19.70
C ASN A 73 -3.58 -16.71 -19.91
N LEU A 74 -4.74 -16.70 -19.24
CA LEU A 74 -5.64 -15.54 -19.24
C LEU A 74 -4.91 -14.25 -18.84
N TYR A 75 -4.07 -14.34 -17.82
CA TYR A 75 -3.10 -13.35 -17.42
C TYR A 75 -1.71 -13.86 -17.76
N SER A 76 -0.93 -13.05 -18.47
CA SER A 76 0.45 -13.39 -18.81
C SER A 76 1.29 -13.62 -17.54
N ALA A 77 2.30 -14.48 -17.62
CA ALA A 77 3.26 -14.69 -16.52
C ALA A 77 3.86 -13.37 -16.01
N ARG A 78 4.14 -12.43 -16.93
CA ARG A 78 4.59 -11.07 -16.62
C ARG A 78 3.60 -10.30 -15.74
N THR A 79 2.31 -10.38 -16.05
CA THR A 79 1.27 -9.70 -15.26
C THR A 79 1.20 -10.29 -13.86
N VAL A 80 1.25 -11.62 -13.74
CA VAL A 80 1.26 -12.30 -12.43
C VAL A 80 2.49 -11.90 -11.62
N GLU A 81 3.67 -11.85 -12.23
CA GLU A 81 4.90 -11.46 -11.53
C GLU A 81 4.86 -10.02 -11.06
N ARG A 82 4.31 -9.11 -11.87
CA ARG A 82 4.09 -7.71 -11.45
C ARG A 82 3.18 -7.62 -10.23
N LEU A 83 2.10 -8.39 -10.20
CA LEU A 83 1.17 -8.44 -9.07
C LEU A 83 1.83 -9.00 -7.81
N ARG A 84 2.70 -10.01 -7.93
CA ARG A 84 3.51 -10.49 -6.81
C ARG A 84 4.44 -9.42 -6.25
N ASN A 85 5.12 -8.68 -7.14
CA ASN A 85 5.98 -7.56 -6.72
C ASN A 85 5.15 -6.46 -6.02
N SER A 86 3.93 -6.19 -6.50
CA SER A 86 3.02 -5.24 -5.84
C SER A 86 2.56 -5.71 -4.45
N VAL A 87 2.32 -7.02 -4.26
CA VAL A 87 2.04 -7.59 -2.93
C VAL A 87 3.25 -7.44 -2.01
N ALA A 88 4.46 -7.82 -2.47
CA ALA A 88 5.68 -7.71 -1.68
C ALA A 88 5.95 -6.26 -1.23
N TYR A 89 5.78 -5.30 -2.14
CA TYR A 89 5.88 -3.87 -1.82
C TYR A 89 4.84 -3.42 -0.79
N ALA A 90 3.57 -3.83 -0.95
CA ALA A 90 2.51 -3.45 -0.02
C ALA A 90 2.69 -4.07 1.37
N GLN A 91 3.25 -5.28 1.47
CA GLN A 91 3.64 -5.90 2.73
C GLN A 91 4.73 -5.09 3.43
N GLU A 92 5.75 -4.66 2.69
CA GLU A 92 6.81 -3.81 3.21
C GLU A 92 6.28 -2.45 3.70
N MET A 93 5.37 -1.85 2.93
CA MET A 93 4.71 -0.60 3.32
C MET A 93 3.93 -0.75 4.63
N LEU A 94 3.16 -1.84 4.78
CA LEU A 94 2.42 -2.09 6.01
C LEU A 94 3.36 -2.29 7.21
N ARG A 95 4.47 -3.03 7.01
CA ARG A 95 5.50 -3.19 8.05
C ARG A 95 6.08 -1.84 8.46
N TYR A 96 6.50 -1.03 7.50
CA TYR A 96 7.05 0.30 7.72
C TYR A 96 6.10 1.20 8.55
N GLU A 97 4.83 1.26 8.17
CA GLU A 97 3.85 2.11 8.85
C GLU A 97 3.48 1.60 10.25
N THR A 98 3.53 0.27 10.47
CA THR A 98 3.21 -0.36 11.76
C THR A 98 4.34 -0.22 12.76
N ASP A 99 5.59 -0.36 12.32
CA ASP A 99 6.76 -0.40 13.21
C ASP A 99 7.24 1.01 13.65
N ARG A 100 6.66 2.10 13.10
CA ARG A 100 6.95 3.52 13.42
C ARG A 100 8.45 3.89 13.46
N GLY A 101 9.30 3.13 12.78
CA GLY A 101 10.71 3.47 12.61
C GLY A 101 10.84 4.64 11.64
N ALA A 102 11.05 5.85 12.16
CA ALA A 102 11.16 7.12 11.42
C ALA A 102 12.24 7.17 10.32
N ASN A 103 12.97 6.08 10.05
CA ASN A 103 14.17 6.05 9.22
C ASN A 103 14.15 5.01 8.08
N ASP A 104 13.01 4.38 7.75
CA ASP A 104 13.01 3.25 6.79
C ASP A 104 12.27 3.46 5.46
N SER A 105 11.87 4.68 5.14
CA SER A 105 11.32 5.00 3.81
C SER A 105 12.29 4.64 2.67
N HIS A 106 13.59 4.74 2.96
CA HIS A 106 14.65 4.27 2.08
C HIS A 106 14.58 2.76 1.80
N LYS A 107 14.29 1.91 2.79
CA LYS A 107 14.14 0.45 2.56
C LYS A 107 12.91 0.13 1.73
N LEU A 108 11.78 0.80 1.99
CA LEU A 108 10.59 0.64 1.17
C LEU A 108 10.88 1.02 -0.29
N HIS A 109 11.59 2.12 -0.48
CA HIS A 109 12.01 2.56 -1.80
C HIS A 109 12.99 1.58 -2.47
N LEU A 110 13.96 1.05 -1.71
CA LEU A 110 14.92 0.06 -2.19
C LEU A 110 14.22 -1.21 -2.68
N GLN A 111 13.21 -1.68 -1.96
CA GLN A 111 12.39 -2.83 -2.39
C GLN A 111 11.67 -2.55 -3.72
N GLU A 112 11.13 -1.34 -3.88
CA GLU A 112 10.44 -0.94 -5.11
C GLU A 112 11.38 -0.96 -6.34
N VAL A 113 12.58 -0.40 -6.23
CA VAL A 113 13.56 -0.41 -7.34
C VAL A 113 14.11 -1.80 -7.61
N MET A 114 14.29 -2.64 -6.57
CA MET A 114 14.70 -4.04 -6.73
C MET A 114 13.65 -4.85 -7.50
N GLY A 115 12.37 -4.69 -7.16
CA GLY A 115 11.27 -5.34 -7.88
C GLY A 115 11.17 -4.88 -9.34
N ALA A 116 11.46 -3.61 -9.62
CA ALA A 116 11.49 -3.09 -10.98
C ALA A 116 12.65 -3.67 -11.80
N LEU A 117 13.84 -3.81 -11.22
CA LEU A 117 14.98 -4.46 -11.87
C LEU A 117 14.67 -5.92 -12.19
N ALA A 118 14.16 -6.69 -11.21
CA ALA A 118 13.81 -8.09 -11.43
C ALA A 118 12.79 -8.27 -12.57
N LEU A 119 11.79 -7.38 -12.66
CA LEU A 119 10.82 -7.39 -13.76
C LEU A 119 11.47 -7.06 -15.11
N ALA A 120 12.36 -6.06 -15.17
CA ALA A 120 13.04 -5.69 -16.40
C ALA A 120 13.97 -6.81 -16.91
N GLU A 121 14.73 -7.44 -16.00
CA GLU A 121 15.58 -8.59 -16.31
C GLU A 121 14.77 -9.78 -16.81
N SER A 122 13.65 -10.09 -16.14
CA SER A 122 12.72 -11.14 -16.58
C SER A 122 12.14 -10.84 -17.97
N ASP A 123 11.80 -9.59 -18.27
CA ASP A 123 11.25 -9.20 -19.56
C ASP A 123 12.27 -9.36 -20.69
N LEU A 124 13.52 -8.96 -20.44
CA LEU A 124 14.62 -9.14 -21.38
C LEU A 124 14.91 -10.63 -21.60
N ALA A 125 15.03 -11.41 -20.53
CA ALA A 125 15.32 -12.85 -20.61
C ALA A 125 14.24 -13.59 -21.40
N ALA A 126 12.96 -13.30 -21.16
CA ALA A 126 11.86 -13.91 -21.90
C ALA A 126 11.91 -13.57 -23.41
N ALA A 127 12.23 -12.33 -23.75
CA ALA A 127 12.31 -11.90 -25.15
C ALA A 127 13.50 -12.52 -25.89
N VAL A 128 14.65 -12.65 -25.22
CA VAL A 128 15.83 -13.36 -25.76
C VAL A 128 15.52 -14.84 -25.96
N ALA A 129 14.94 -15.50 -24.96
CA ALA A 129 14.56 -16.91 -25.06
C ALA A 129 13.55 -17.18 -26.19
N ALA A 130 12.60 -16.26 -26.42
CA ALA A 130 11.67 -16.35 -27.55
C ALA A 130 12.41 -16.30 -28.90
N ASN A 131 13.42 -15.44 -29.04
CA ASN A 131 14.24 -15.37 -30.25
C ASN A 131 15.16 -16.58 -30.44
N GLU A 132 15.66 -17.18 -29.35
CA GLU A 132 16.43 -18.43 -29.41
C GLU A 132 15.57 -19.60 -29.90
N GLN A 133 14.31 -19.67 -29.47
CA GLN A 133 13.37 -20.71 -29.88
C GLN A 133 12.78 -20.46 -31.28
N THR A 134 12.52 -19.20 -31.62
CA THR A 134 11.95 -18.79 -32.90
C THR A 134 12.59 -17.48 -33.35
N PRO A 135 13.61 -17.55 -34.23
CA PRO A 135 14.33 -16.37 -34.70
C PRO A 135 13.40 -15.32 -35.29
N GLY A 136 13.53 -14.08 -34.82
CA GLY A 136 12.72 -12.94 -35.27
C GLY A 136 11.33 -12.85 -34.64
N SER A 137 10.98 -13.72 -33.69
CA SER A 137 9.70 -13.62 -32.96
C SER A 137 9.56 -12.31 -32.18
N VAL A 138 10.69 -11.77 -31.70
CA VAL A 138 10.82 -10.42 -31.14
C VAL A 138 11.81 -9.65 -32.00
N ASN A 139 11.42 -8.48 -32.50
CA ASN A 139 12.32 -7.67 -33.33
C ASN A 139 13.50 -7.11 -32.52
N ASP A 140 14.62 -6.84 -33.20
CA ASP A 140 15.87 -6.41 -32.56
C ASP A 140 15.73 -5.08 -31.80
N LEU A 141 14.89 -4.16 -32.29
CA LEU A 141 14.64 -2.88 -31.62
C LEU A 141 13.95 -3.07 -30.26
N GLU A 142 13.04 -4.03 -30.15
CA GLU A 142 12.37 -4.36 -28.90
C GLU A 142 13.34 -5.02 -27.91
N ILE A 143 14.24 -5.89 -28.39
CA ILE A 143 15.33 -6.43 -27.56
C ILE A 143 16.24 -5.30 -27.06
N MET A 144 16.65 -4.38 -27.94
CA MET A 144 17.43 -3.20 -27.55
C MET A 144 16.70 -2.34 -26.51
N ARG A 145 15.40 -2.11 -26.70
CA ARG A 145 14.56 -1.39 -25.73
C ARG A 145 14.54 -2.07 -24.37
N LEU A 146 14.39 -3.40 -24.33
CA LEU A 146 14.39 -4.18 -23.08
C LEU A 146 15.75 -4.17 -22.37
N ARG A 147 16.85 -4.21 -23.12
CA ARG A 147 18.21 -4.02 -22.58
C ARG A 147 18.36 -2.64 -21.94
N ALA A 148 17.96 -1.59 -22.65
CA ALA A 148 18.01 -0.23 -22.13
C ALA A 148 17.14 -0.07 -20.87
N ALA A 149 15.94 -0.64 -20.85
CA ALA A 149 15.08 -0.62 -19.66
C ALA A 149 15.71 -1.35 -18.47
N THR A 150 16.36 -2.49 -18.70
CA THR A 150 17.10 -3.24 -17.67
C THR A 150 18.24 -2.41 -17.11
N GLU A 151 19.00 -1.74 -17.97
CA GLU A 151 20.10 -0.87 -17.56
C GLU A 151 19.62 0.33 -16.74
N VAL A 152 18.53 0.98 -17.15
CA VAL A 152 17.90 2.06 -16.38
C VAL A 152 17.47 1.57 -15.00
N ALA A 153 16.88 0.38 -14.90
CA ALA A 153 16.48 -0.19 -13.61
C ALA A 153 17.67 -0.54 -12.71
N ARG A 154 18.79 -0.99 -13.30
CA ARG A 154 20.04 -1.26 -12.59
C ARG A 154 20.65 0.03 -12.04
N LEU A 155 20.76 1.05 -12.86
CA LEU A 155 21.26 2.37 -12.46
C LEU A 155 20.34 3.02 -11.42
N ALA A 156 19.02 2.82 -11.51
CA ALA A 156 18.08 3.27 -10.49
C ALA A 156 18.33 2.58 -9.14
N LEU A 157 18.64 1.27 -9.13
CA LEU A 157 19.01 0.55 -7.91
C LEU A 157 20.36 1.02 -7.35
N GLU A 158 21.35 1.26 -8.20
CA GLU A 158 22.64 1.83 -7.77
C GLU A 158 22.45 3.21 -7.15
N LYS A 159 21.71 4.09 -7.82
CA LYS A 159 21.33 5.41 -7.30
C LYS A 159 20.54 5.31 -5.99
N ALA A 160 19.67 4.32 -5.85
CA ALA A 160 18.90 4.09 -4.62
C ALA A 160 19.78 3.71 -3.44
N ARG A 161 20.94 3.07 -3.68
CA ARG A 161 21.89 2.64 -2.66
C ARG A 161 22.91 3.71 -2.31
N ASP A 162 22.98 4.78 -3.09
CA ASP A 162 23.90 5.89 -2.86
C ASP A 162 23.40 6.76 -1.70
N PRO A 163 24.14 6.83 -0.57
CA PRO A 163 23.73 7.62 0.58
C PRO A 163 23.55 9.11 0.22
N ASP A 164 24.39 9.67 -0.65
CA ASP A 164 24.38 11.09 -1.00
C ASP A 164 23.07 11.51 -1.69
N VAL A 165 22.44 10.59 -2.42
CA VAL A 165 21.14 10.81 -3.08
C VAL A 165 19.97 10.69 -2.10
N THR A 166 20.13 9.86 -1.07
CA THR A 166 19.05 9.52 -0.14
C THR A 166 18.96 10.49 1.04
N GLU A 167 20.03 11.23 1.31
CA GLU A 167 20.08 12.26 2.35
C GLU A 167 19.31 13.55 1.98
N SER A 168 19.10 13.81 0.69
CA SER A 168 18.35 14.98 0.19
C SER A 168 16.91 14.61 -0.17
N PRO A 169 15.90 15.05 0.62
CA PRO A 169 14.49 14.77 0.31
C PRO A 169 14.04 15.33 -1.04
N MET A 170 14.63 16.45 -1.47
CA MET A 170 14.30 17.08 -2.76
C MET A 170 14.81 16.24 -3.93
N ASP A 171 16.05 15.76 -3.86
CA ASP A 171 16.64 14.92 -4.92
C ASP A 171 15.93 13.56 -5.00
N HIS A 172 15.51 13.03 -3.86
CA HIS A 172 14.69 11.83 -3.80
C HIS A 172 13.34 12.02 -4.49
N LEU A 173 12.61 13.12 -4.21
CA LEU A 173 11.33 13.42 -4.85
C LEU A 173 11.49 13.68 -6.35
N GLN A 174 12.50 14.45 -6.76
CA GLN A 174 12.79 14.72 -8.16
C GLN A 174 13.03 13.42 -8.95
N TRP A 175 13.77 12.50 -8.35
CA TRP A 175 14.00 11.20 -8.95
C TRP A 175 12.73 10.35 -9.08
N GLN A 176 11.87 10.32 -8.06
CA GLN A 176 10.56 9.65 -8.14
C GLN A 176 9.70 10.24 -9.28
N LEU A 177 9.71 11.57 -9.45
CA LEU A 177 9.01 12.24 -10.55
C LEU A 177 9.54 11.81 -11.92
N ASP A 178 10.86 11.77 -12.09
CA ASP A 178 11.48 11.38 -13.36
C ASP A 178 11.20 9.91 -13.70
N ARG A 179 11.16 9.03 -12.69
CA ARG A 179 10.72 7.63 -12.86
C ARG A 179 9.26 7.54 -13.29
N MET A 180 8.35 8.27 -12.63
CA MET A 180 6.93 8.28 -13.01
C MET A 180 6.73 8.79 -14.44
N ARG A 181 7.47 9.83 -14.86
CA ARG A 181 7.45 10.34 -16.24
C ARG A 181 7.85 9.26 -17.23
N PHE A 182 8.91 8.50 -16.94
CA PHE A 182 9.36 7.41 -17.80
C PHE A 182 8.31 6.30 -17.95
N GLU A 183 7.71 5.85 -16.84
CA GLU A 183 6.65 4.82 -16.87
C GLU A 183 5.40 5.32 -17.60
N LEU A 184 5.01 6.58 -17.41
CA LEU A 184 3.89 7.18 -18.16
C LEU A 184 4.17 7.22 -19.66
N THR A 185 5.36 7.67 -20.09
CA THR A 185 5.74 7.66 -21.51
C THR A 185 5.69 6.24 -22.07
N ARG A 186 6.19 5.24 -21.33
CA ARG A 186 6.11 3.84 -21.74
C ARG A 186 4.67 3.36 -21.88
N LEU A 187 3.80 3.69 -20.93
CA LEU A 187 2.37 3.34 -20.98
C LEU A 187 1.68 4.00 -22.17
N TYR A 188 1.97 5.26 -22.48
CA TYR A 188 1.42 5.93 -23.67
C TYR A 188 1.83 5.22 -24.96
N VAL A 189 3.11 4.86 -25.12
CA VAL A 189 3.58 4.12 -26.30
C VAL A 189 2.92 2.74 -26.40
N LEU A 190 2.69 2.05 -25.28
CA LEU A 190 2.00 0.77 -25.26
C LEU A 190 0.52 0.92 -25.62
N LEU A 191 -0.15 1.92 -25.07
CA LEU A 191 -1.56 2.19 -25.35
C LEU A 191 -1.75 2.52 -26.83
N ASP A 192 -0.91 3.39 -27.39
CA ASP A 192 -0.96 3.77 -28.81
C ASP A 192 -0.79 2.54 -29.74
N LYS A 193 0.13 1.63 -29.41
CA LYS A 193 0.30 0.35 -30.12
C LYS A 193 -0.94 -0.54 -30.05
N VAL A 194 -1.70 -0.50 -28.96
CA VAL A 194 -2.92 -1.30 -28.80
C VAL A 194 -4.10 -0.64 -29.50
N SER A 195 -4.24 0.68 -29.41
CA SER A 195 -5.34 1.41 -30.05
C SER A 195 -5.25 1.42 -31.56
N THR A 196 -4.04 1.40 -32.13
CA THR A 196 -3.82 1.39 -33.60
C THR A 196 -3.92 0.00 -34.24
N ARG A 197 -4.09 -1.05 -33.43
CA ARG A 197 -4.24 -2.44 -33.90
C ARG A 197 -5.71 -2.91 -34.03
N ASN A 198 -6.67 -2.06 -33.66
CA ASN A 198 -8.10 -2.26 -33.89
C ASN A 198 -8.59 -1.34 -35.02
#